data_AF-A0A519QSZ3-F1
#
_entry.id   AF-A0A519QSZ3-F1
#
_cell.length_a   1.000
_cell.length_b   1.000
_cell.length_c   1.000
_cell.angle_alpha   90.00
_cell.angle_beta   90.00
_cell.angle_gamma   90.00
#
_symmetry.space_group_name_H-M   'P 1'
#
loop_
_entity.id
_entity.type
_entity.pdbx_description
1 polymer ?
#
loop_
_entity_poly.entity_id
_entity_poly.type
_entity_poly.pdbx_seq_one_letter_code
_entity_poly.pdbx_strand_id
1 'polypeptide(L)'
;MKRLVIIAFLLAAASSFGQSKIEKLTKPIIEEGKKLYKSEMASSYGSDIFLEKYKEREKIGGYFSYTENATSKCIFFSKGEQPKVIGTMSFDDTFNLRTAKAELSERDFTELEFELYTLRTKAMQALNSDTIFKQYKKTNLNLVPLISNGEKKVYVLTAPKEVNVMIFGNDYLLKFDNGNNLVSRQRIHQDIIWTETDPKVGDSKQVVGGTHTHLPETGDLITPTDICTLMLYEKLTSWEVYYIYSKEYVCIWNCDDDELTAIPIKKNREKQN
;
A
#
# COMPACT_ATOMS: atom_id res chain seq x y z
N MET A 1 -1.07 -16.16 -45.13
CA MET A 1 -1.79 -16.03 -43.83
C MET A 1 -1.31 -17.01 -42.76
N LYS A 2 -1.32 -18.34 -42.97
CA LYS A 2 -0.83 -19.31 -41.94
C LYS A 2 0.60 -19.06 -41.43
N ARG A 3 1.55 -18.69 -42.30
CA ARG A 3 2.95 -18.40 -41.89
C ARG A 3 3.11 -17.10 -41.07
N LEU A 4 2.27 -16.09 -41.32
CA LEU A 4 2.27 -14.83 -40.56
C LEU A 4 1.68 -15.01 -39.16
N VAL A 5 0.66 -15.86 -39.01
CA VAL A 5 0.10 -16.23 -37.70
C VAL A 5 1.11 -16.98 -36.84
N ILE A 6 1.90 -17.88 -37.44
CA ILE A 6 2.94 -18.65 -36.72
C ILE A 6 4.07 -17.72 -36.23
N ILE A 7 4.49 -16.75 -37.04
CA ILE A 7 5.53 -15.77 -36.65
C ILE A 7 5.02 -14.85 -35.52
N ALA A 8 3.77 -14.40 -35.59
CA ALA A 8 3.15 -13.63 -34.52
C ALA A 8 3.03 -14.43 -33.21
N PHE A 9 2.72 -15.74 -33.31
CA PHE A 9 2.66 -16.63 -32.15
C PHE A 9 4.04 -16.90 -31.52
N LEU A 10 5.09 -17.04 -32.34
CA LEU A 10 6.47 -17.22 -31.87
C LEU A 10 7.04 -15.96 -31.22
N LEU A 11 6.74 -14.77 -31.75
CA LEU A 11 7.13 -13.50 -31.15
C LEU A 11 6.41 -13.25 -29.82
N ALA A 12 5.12 -13.57 -29.72
CA ALA A 12 4.37 -13.49 -28.47
C ALA A 12 4.89 -14.48 -27.40
N ALA A 13 5.30 -15.69 -27.81
CA ALA A 13 5.88 -16.67 -26.91
C ALA A 13 7.25 -16.24 -26.38
N ALA A 14 8.12 -15.66 -27.23
CA ALA A 14 9.46 -15.21 -26.82
C ALA A 14 9.40 -14.10 -25.75
N SER A 15 8.43 -13.19 -25.81
CA SER A 15 8.22 -12.14 -24.81
C SER A 15 7.85 -12.67 -23.44
N SER A 16 7.20 -13.84 -23.36
CA SER A 16 6.81 -14.48 -22.10
C SER A 16 7.97 -15.21 -21.40
N PHE A 17 9.01 -15.60 -22.14
CA PHE A 17 10.18 -16.31 -21.60
C PHE A 17 11.37 -15.42 -21.21
N GLY A 18 11.32 -14.11 -21.50
CA GLY A 18 12.41 -13.16 -21.21
C GLY A 18 12.47 -12.61 -19.78
N GLN A 19 11.45 -12.87 -18.96
CA GLN A 19 11.35 -12.27 -17.62
C GLN A 19 12.39 -12.87 -16.67
N SER A 20 13.22 -12.02 -16.05
CA SER A 20 14.25 -12.49 -15.12
C SER A 20 13.62 -13.14 -13.88
N LYS A 21 14.34 -14.06 -13.21
CA LYS A 21 13.86 -14.68 -11.97
C LYS A 21 13.51 -13.63 -10.90
N ILE A 22 14.30 -12.56 -10.82
CA ILE A 22 14.10 -11.46 -9.86
C ILE A 22 12.82 -10.72 -10.19
N GLU A 23 12.61 -10.38 -11.46
CA GLU A 23 11.43 -9.64 -11.91
C GLU A 23 10.13 -10.43 -11.66
N LYS A 24 10.16 -11.76 -11.78
CA LYS A 24 9.01 -12.62 -11.40
C LYS A 24 8.70 -12.55 -9.90
N LEU A 25 9.70 -12.32 -9.04
CA LEU A 25 9.51 -12.18 -7.59
C LEU A 25 9.07 -10.77 -7.21
N THR A 26 9.59 -9.73 -7.88
CA THR A 26 9.34 -8.34 -7.53
C THR A 26 8.06 -7.79 -8.15
N LYS A 27 7.67 -8.22 -9.35
CA LYS A 27 6.49 -7.68 -10.05
C LYS A 27 5.20 -7.76 -9.21
N PRO A 28 4.85 -8.89 -8.58
CA PRO A 28 3.65 -8.95 -7.73
C PRO A 28 3.73 -8.01 -6.53
N ILE A 29 4.92 -7.83 -5.94
CA ILE A 29 5.15 -6.93 -4.80
C ILE A 29 4.91 -5.48 -5.23
N ILE A 30 5.44 -5.07 -6.38
CA ILE A 30 5.26 -3.73 -6.95
C ILE A 30 3.79 -3.48 -7.26
N GLU A 31 3.12 -4.42 -7.93
CA GLU A 31 1.70 -4.31 -8.27
C GLU A 31 0.82 -4.19 -7.01
N GLU A 32 1.13 -4.94 -5.96
CA GLU A 32 0.42 -4.88 -4.69
C GLU A 32 0.71 -3.56 -3.93
N GLY A 33 1.96 -3.11 -3.89
CA GLY A 33 2.35 -1.82 -3.30
C GLY A 33 1.68 -0.63 -3.99
N LYS A 34 1.65 -0.63 -5.34
CA LYS A 34 0.95 0.42 -6.13
C LYS A 34 -0.56 0.42 -5.89
N LYS A 35 -1.19 -0.74 -5.65
CA LYS A 35 -2.61 -0.82 -5.26
C LYS A 35 -2.86 -0.23 -3.88
N LEU A 36 -1.98 -0.53 -2.91
CA LEU A 36 -2.05 0.07 -1.57
C LEU A 36 -1.89 1.59 -1.63
N TYR A 37 -0.90 2.08 -2.38
CA TYR A 37 -0.70 3.51 -2.60
C TYR A 37 -1.97 4.20 -3.13
N LYS A 38 -2.59 3.66 -4.19
CA LYS A 38 -3.83 4.23 -4.75
C LYS A 38 -4.98 4.25 -3.73
N SER A 39 -5.09 3.21 -2.91
CA SER A 39 -6.09 3.14 -1.84
C SER A 39 -5.85 4.23 -0.78
N GLU A 40 -4.62 4.38 -0.32
CA GLU A 40 -4.25 5.39 0.68
C GLU A 40 -4.41 6.83 0.15
N MET A 41 -4.01 7.08 -1.10
CA MET A 41 -4.25 8.37 -1.76
C MET A 41 -5.74 8.71 -1.84
N ALA A 42 -6.57 7.75 -2.27
CA ALA A 42 -8.02 7.93 -2.29
C ALA A 42 -8.58 8.18 -0.89
N SER A 43 -8.09 7.46 0.12
CA SER A 43 -8.53 7.61 1.52
C SER A 43 -8.16 8.97 2.08
N SER A 44 -6.92 9.42 1.89
CA SER A 44 -6.42 10.72 2.37
C SER A 44 -7.21 11.87 1.75
N TYR A 45 -7.19 11.98 0.42
CA TYR A 45 -7.85 13.08 -0.29
C TYR A 45 -9.37 12.98 -0.23
N GLY A 46 -9.90 11.76 -0.23
CA GLY A 46 -11.33 11.53 -0.04
C GLY A 46 -11.80 11.99 1.33
N SER A 47 -10.98 11.81 2.38
CA SER A 47 -11.29 12.33 3.72
C SER A 47 -11.34 13.84 3.75
N ASP A 48 -10.40 14.53 3.11
CA ASP A 48 -10.42 16.00 3.07
C ASP A 48 -11.70 16.52 2.40
N ILE A 49 -12.03 16.00 1.21
CA ILE A 49 -13.21 16.43 0.45
C ILE A 49 -14.51 16.07 1.20
N PHE A 50 -14.62 14.82 1.67
CA PHE A 50 -15.82 14.37 2.37
C PHE A 50 -16.00 15.18 3.65
N LEU A 51 -14.93 15.40 4.40
CA LEU A 51 -15.03 16.16 5.63
C LEU A 51 -15.40 17.62 5.35
N GLU A 52 -14.88 18.26 4.32
CA GLU A 52 -15.29 19.61 3.96
C GLU A 52 -16.81 19.71 3.70
N LYS A 53 -17.38 18.73 3.00
CA LYS A 53 -18.76 18.80 2.47
C LYS A 53 -19.81 18.20 3.40
N TYR A 54 -19.56 17.05 4.03
CA TYR A 54 -20.53 16.34 4.87
C TYR A 54 -20.55 16.91 6.28
N LYS A 55 -21.72 17.30 6.81
CA LYS A 55 -21.80 18.03 8.10
C LYS A 55 -22.13 17.16 9.31
N GLU A 56 -22.78 16.02 9.11
CA GLU A 56 -23.30 15.14 10.17
C GLU A 56 -22.24 14.15 10.70
N ARG A 57 -21.19 14.69 11.34
CA ARG A 57 -20.00 13.94 11.78
C ARG A 57 -20.32 12.73 12.65
N GLU A 58 -21.31 12.85 13.50
CA GLU A 58 -21.76 11.84 14.44
C GLU A 58 -22.23 10.56 13.75
N LYS A 59 -22.74 10.67 12.51
CA LYS A 59 -23.20 9.54 11.70
C LYS A 59 -22.07 8.72 11.10
N ILE A 60 -20.84 9.23 11.02
CA ILE A 60 -19.74 8.57 10.29
C ILE A 60 -19.25 7.31 11.04
N GLY A 61 -19.46 6.13 10.46
CA GLY A 61 -18.98 4.84 10.99
C GLY A 61 -17.57 4.50 10.57
N GLY A 62 -17.12 5.00 9.42
CA GLY A 62 -15.76 4.84 8.94
C GLY A 62 -15.69 5.03 7.43
N TYR A 63 -14.56 4.60 6.86
CA TYR A 63 -14.31 4.65 5.43
C TYR A 63 -13.47 3.46 4.97
N PHE A 64 -13.42 3.24 3.66
CA PHE A 64 -12.38 2.46 3.00
C PHE A 64 -12.27 2.89 1.54
N SER A 65 -11.16 2.53 0.90
CA SER A 65 -10.92 2.82 -0.51
C SER A 65 -10.71 1.56 -1.32
N TYR A 66 -10.98 1.65 -2.62
CA TYR A 66 -10.70 0.62 -3.61
C TYR A 66 -10.58 1.23 -5.00
N THR A 67 -9.94 0.53 -5.93
CA THR A 67 -9.86 0.92 -7.35
C THR A 67 -10.65 -0.07 -8.19
N GLU A 68 -11.54 0.45 -9.04
CA GLU A 68 -12.36 -0.31 -9.97
C GLU A 68 -12.33 0.40 -11.33
N ASN A 69 -12.02 -0.33 -12.41
CA ASN A 69 -11.97 0.21 -13.79
C ASN A 69 -11.18 1.52 -13.92
N ALA A 70 -9.97 1.57 -13.34
CA ALA A 70 -9.08 2.75 -13.29
C ALA A 70 -9.62 3.97 -12.50
N THR A 71 -10.76 3.84 -11.82
CA THR A 71 -11.28 4.86 -10.91
C THR A 71 -11.00 4.43 -9.47
N SER A 72 -10.28 5.26 -8.72
CA SER A 72 -10.07 5.06 -7.30
C SER A 72 -11.20 5.73 -6.52
N LYS A 73 -11.83 4.99 -5.62
CA LYS A 73 -12.98 5.43 -4.82
C LYS A 73 -12.61 5.37 -3.35
N CYS A 74 -12.96 6.41 -2.60
CA CYS A 74 -13.02 6.39 -1.14
C CYS A 74 -14.47 6.53 -0.73
N ILE A 75 -14.98 5.54 0.01
CA ILE A 75 -16.37 5.55 0.47
C ILE A 75 -16.42 5.75 1.97
N PHE A 76 -17.39 6.54 2.42
CA PHE A 76 -17.74 6.74 3.81
C PHE A 76 -19.04 6.03 4.08
N PHE A 77 -19.13 5.35 5.22
CA PHE A 77 -20.33 4.64 5.64
C PHE A 77 -20.82 5.11 7.01
N SER A 78 -22.12 4.98 7.25
CA SER A 78 -22.76 5.37 8.51
C SER A 78 -22.48 4.39 9.66
N LYS A 79 -22.65 4.83 10.90
CA LYS A 79 -22.73 3.95 12.08
C LYS A 79 -24.08 3.24 12.12
N GLY A 80 -24.11 2.09 12.79
CA GLY A 80 -25.34 1.35 13.09
C GLY A 80 -25.21 -0.13 12.70
N GLU A 81 -26.26 -0.90 12.99
CA GLU A 81 -26.32 -2.33 12.67
C GLU A 81 -26.45 -2.58 11.16
N GLN A 82 -27.02 -1.63 10.42
CA GLN A 82 -27.18 -1.66 8.98
C GLN A 82 -26.54 -0.41 8.37
N PRO A 83 -25.19 -0.37 8.29
CA PRO A 83 -24.48 0.77 7.74
C PRO A 83 -24.82 0.96 6.26
N LYS A 84 -24.90 2.23 5.84
CA LYS A 84 -25.10 2.65 4.46
C LYS A 84 -23.93 3.48 3.99
N VAL A 85 -23.68 3.53 2.69
CA VAL A 85 -22.75 4.51 2.12
C VAL A 85 -23.39 5.88 2.25
N ILE A 86 -22.65 6.83 2.83
CA ILE A 86 -23.06 8.23 3.04
C ILE A 86 -22.20 9.21 2.23
N GLY A 87 -21.16 8.70 1.57
CA GLY A 87 -20.30 9.48 0.71
C GLY A 87 -19.44 8.60 -0.19
N THR A 88 -19.20 9.03 -1.42
CA THR A 88 -18.26 8.40 -2.35
C THR A 88 -17.45 9.49 -3.05
N MET A 89 -16.16 9.53 -2.77
CA MET A 89 -15.19 10.40 -3.44
C MET A 89 -14.46 9.59 -4.49
N SER A 90 -14.47 10.04 -5.74
CA SER A 90 -13.88 9.33 -6.88
C SER A 90 -12.78 10.14 -7.54
N PHE A 91 -11.70 9.45 -7.90
CA PHE A 91 -10.48 10.01 -8.46
C PHE A 91 -10.07 9.22 -9.71
N ASP A 92 -9.54 9.93 -10.71
CA ASP A 92 -8.71 9.30 -11.73
C ASP A 92 -7.30 9.01 -11.18
N ASP A 93 -6.43 8.45 -12.01
CA ASP A 93 -5.07 8.07 -11.61
C ASP A 93 -4.16 9.26 -11.23
N THR A 94 -4.57 10.51 -11.50
CA THR A 94 -3.82 11.71 -11.13
C THR A 94 -4.13 12.20 -9.71
N PHE A 95 -5.23 11.72 -9.11
CA PHE A 95 -5.72 12.17 -7.80
C PHE A 95 -5.91 13.69 -7.68
N ASN A 96 -6.17 14.38 -8.79
CA ASN A 96 -6.36 15.84 -8.78
C ASN A 96 -7.64 16.24 -8.04
N LEU A 97 -7.50 16.96 -6.93
CA LEU A 97 -8.61 17.41 -6.09
C LEU A 97 -9.64 18.28 -6.82
N ARG A 98 -9.24 18.98 -7.90
CA ARG A 98 -10.14 19.86 -8.66
C ARG A 98 -11.11 19.09 -9.55
N THR A 99 -10.73 17.89 -9.99
CA THR A 99 -11.54 17.03 -10.87
C THR A 99 -12.19 15.88 -10.11
N ALA A 100 -11.86 15.72 -8.82
CA ALA A 100 -12.45 14.73 -7.94
C ALA A 100 -13.98 14.89 -7.86
N LYS A 101 -14.69 13.77 -7.97
CA LYS A 101 -16.15 13.72 -7.87
C LYS A 101 -16.57 13.38 -6.45
N ALA A 102 -17.61 14.06 -5.97
CA ALA A 102 -18.14 13.87 -4.63
C ALA A 102 -19.64 13.60 -4.69
N GLU A 103 -20.05 12.41 -4.27
CA GLU A 103 -21.45 12.00 -4.17
C GLU A 103 -21.78 11.75 -2.70
N LEU A 104 -22.79 12.44 -2.17
CA LEU A 104 -23.17 12.38 -0.74
C LEU A 104 -24.58 11.80 -0.52
N SER A 105 -25.19 11.24 -1.56
CA SER A 105 -26.49 10.56 -1.43
C SER A 105 -26.31 9.25 -0.70
N GLU A 106 -27.16 9.00 0.29
CA GLU A 106 -27.19 7.71 0.96
C GLU A 106 -27.60 6.59 0.00
N ARG A 107 -26.89 5.47 0.05
CA ARG A 107 -27.20 4.27 -0.73
C ARG A 107 -26.72 3.01 0.00
N ASP A 108 -27.24 1.88 -0.42
CA ASP A 108 -26.71 0.60 0.01
C ASP A 108 -25.32 0.35 -0.61
N PHE A 109 -24.54 -0.51 0.04
CA PHE A 109 -23.27 -0.98 -0.51
C PHE A 109 -23.51 -1.78 -1.79
N THR A 110 -22.56 -1.70 -2.73
CA THR A 110 -22.45 -2.73 -3.77
C THR A 110 -21.94 -4.04 -3.15
N GLU A 111 -22.02 -5.16 -3.87
CA GLU A 111 -21.50 -6.46 -3.38
C GLU A 111 -20.02 -6.38 -2.99
N LEU A 112 -19.19 -5.78 -3.85
CA LEU A 112 -17.75 -5.58 -3.59
C LEU A 112 -17.53 -4.69 -2.36
N GLU A 113 -18.27 -3.59 -2.23
CA GLU A 113 -18.12 -2.68 -1.09
C GLU A 113 -18.53 -3.35 0.21
N PHE A 114 -19.62 -4.12 0.20
CA PHE A 114 -20.04 -4.87 1.38
C PHE A 114 -19.00 -5.92 1.80
N GLU A 115 -18.33 -6.54 0.83
CA GLU A 115 -17.25 -7.47 1.08
C GLU A 115 -16.02 -6.79 1.70
N LEU A 116 -15.58 -5.66 1.15
CA LEU A 116 -14.49 -4.84 1.71
C LEU A 116 -14.83 -4.31 3.12
N TYR A 117 -16.05 -3.86 3.32
CA TYR A 117 -16.58 -3.46 4.63
C TYR A 117 -16.49 -4.62 5.63
N THR A 118 -16.89 -5.83 5.22
CA THR A 118 -16.84 -7.02 6.07
C THR A 118 -15.40 -7.36 6.47
N LEU A 119 -14.47 -7.33 5.51
CA LEU A 119 -13.05 -7.56 5.78
C LEU A 119 -12.49 -6.52 6.75
N ARG A 120 -12.76 -5.23 6.52
CA ARG A 120 -12.32 -4.14 7.41
C ARG A 120 -12.88 -4.33 8.83
N THR A 121 -14.15 -4.66 8.96
CA THR A 121 -14.81 -4.83 10.25
C THR A 121 -14.22 -6.00 11.04
N LYS A 122 -14.00 -7.15 10.39
CA LYS A 122 -13.34 -8.30 11.03
C LYS A 122 -11.88 -8.02 11.37
N ALA A 123 -11.16 -7.28 10.53
CA ALA A 123 -9.80 -6.83 10.84
C ALA A 123 -9.77 -5.88 12.05
N MET A 124 -10.73 -4.96 12.17
CA MET A 124 -10.86 -4.08 13.33
C MET A 124 -11.15 -4.88 14.61
N GLN A 125 -12.00 -5.91 14.54
CA GLN A 125 -12.24 -6.82 15.67
C GLN A 125 -10.96 -7.57 16.08
N ALA A 126 -10.18 -8.05 15.11
CA ALA A 126 -8.89 -8.68 15.38
C ALA A 126 -7.90 -7.70 16.01
N LEU A 127 -7.83 -6.47 15.49
CA LEU A 127 -6.98 -5.40 16.02
C LEU A 127 -7.24 -5.11 17.50
N ASN A 128 -8.51 -5.12 17.90
CA ASN A 128 -8.93 -4.81 19.28
C ASN A 128 -8.80 -6.00 20.24
N SER A 129 -8.61 -7.22 19.75
CA SER A 129 -8.61 -8.44 20.58
C SER A 129 -7.25 -9.14 20.65
N ASP A 130 -6.40 -8.94 19.65
CA ASP A 130 -5.12 -9.64 19.53
C ASP A 130 -3.95 -8.74 19.95
N THR A 131 -3.07 -9.29 20.80
CA THR A 131 -1.87 -8.60 21.29
C THR A 131 -0.73 -8.50 20.28
N ILE A 132 -0.83 -9.15 19.12
CA ILE A 132 0.19 -9.05 18.07
C ILE A 132 0.32 -7.61 17.54
N PHE A 133 -0.77 -6.84 17.56
CA PHE A 133 -0.83 -5.48 17.05
C PHE A 133 -0.30 -4.48 18.08
N LYS A 134 0.85 -3.89 17.77
CA LYS A 134 1.46 -2.86 18.61
C LYS A 134 1.01 -1.48 18.14
N GLN A 135 0.59 -0.66 19.10
CA GLN A 135 0.30 0.75 18.89
C GLN A 135 1.40 1.59 19.53
N TYR A 136 1.97 2.52 18.75
CA TYR A 136 2.98 3.44 19.24
C TYR A 136 2.39 4.82 19.47
N LYS A 137 2.89 5.53 20.48
CA LYS A 137 2.49 6.93 20.72
C LYS A 137 2.75 7.75 19.45
N LYS A 138 1.89 8.73 19.17
CA LYS A 138 1.95 9.59 17.96
C LYS A 138 1.75 8.85 16.62
N THR A 139 1.27 7.61 16.65
CA THR A 139 0.89 6.87 15.44
C THR A 139 -0.60 6.53 15.45
N ASN A 140 -1.12 6.19 14.28
CA ASN A 140 -2.39 5.52 14.07
C ASN A 140 -2.17 4.27 13.23
N LEU A 141 -3.00 3.26 13.45
CA LEU A 141 -3.10 2.11 12.55
C LEU A 141 -4.24 2.35 11.56
N ASN A 142 -3.94 2.33 10.26
CA ASN A 142 -4.95 2.36 9.21
C ASN A 142 -5.19 0.95 8.66
N LEU A 143 -6.46 0.58 8.49
CA LEU A 143 -6.83 -0.69 7.88
C LEU A 143 -7.09 -0.47 6.39
N VAL A 144 -6.51 -1.30 5.52
CA VAL A 144 -6.64 -1.19 4.07
C VAL A 144 -7.10 -2.52 3.51
N PRO A 145 -8.42 -2.73 3.35
CA PRO A 145 -8.94 -3.96 2.75
C PRO A 145 -8.61 -4.00 1.26
N LEU A 146 -8.13 -5.14 0.78
CA LEU A 146 -7.76 -5.37 -0.60
C LEU A 146 -8.27 -6.73 -1.05
N ILE A 147 -9.00 -6.75 -2.17
CA ILE A 147 -9.43 -7.96 -2.86
C ILE A 147 -8.81 -7.93 -4.25
N SER A 148 -7.94 -8.91 -4.54
CA SER A 148 -7.24 -8.98 -5.81
C SER A 148 -6.89 -10.41 -6.15
N ASN A 149 -7.11 -10.82 -7.41
CA ASN A 149 -6.79 -12.16 -7.90
C ASN A 149 -7.40 -13.29 -7.06
N GLY A 150 -8.60 -13.08 -6.50
CA GLY A 150 -9.28 -14.04 -5.62
C GLY A 150 -8.74 -14.10 -4.19
N GLU A 151 -7.68 -13.33 -3.86
CA GLU A 151 -7.17 -13.22 -2.51
C GLU A 151 -7.84 -12.07 -1.76
N LYS A 152 -8.15 -12.29 -0.48
CA LYS A 152 -8.74 -11.31 0.42
C LYS A 152 -7.76 -10.97 1.53
N LYS A 153 -7.35 -9.71 1.59
CA LYS A 153 -6.33 -9.23 2.51
C LYS A 153 -6.80 -7.96 3.20
N VAL A 154 -6.29 -7.72 4.40
CA VAL A 154 -6.32 -6.41 5.03
C VAL A 154 -4.91 -6.07 5.47
N TYR A 155 -4.36 -5.00 4.92
CA TYR A 155 -3.12 -4.41 5.43
C TYR A 155 -3.44 -3.52 6.61
N VAL A 156 -2.57 -3.54 7.62
CA VAL A 156 -2.61 -2.61 8.74
C VAL A 156 -1.35 -1.77 8.64
N LEU A 157 -1.50 -0.51 8.23
CA LEU A 157 -0.38 0.41 8.02
C LEU A 157 -0.21 1.31 9.23
N THR A 158 1.03 1.57 9.64
CA THR A 158 1.34 2.55 10.67
C THR A 158 1.54 3.93 10.05
N ALA A 159 0.63 4.86 10.35
CA ALA A 159 0.69 6.24 9.88
C ALA A 159 1.07 7.21 11.02
N PRO A 160 1.86 8.27 10.74
CA PRO A 160 2.18 9.30 11.72
C PRO A 160 0.96 10.19 12.02
N LYS A 161 0.88 10.69 13.26
CA LYS A 161 -0.04 11.78 13.65
C LYS A 161 0.56 13.17 13.45
N GLU A 162 1.85 13.23 13.17
CA GLU A 162 2.62 14.47 13.06
C GLU A 162 2.86 14.80 11.58
N VAL A 163 2.87 16.10 11.27
CA VAL A 163 3.18 16.61 9.93
C VAL A 163 4.69 16.49 9.68
N ASN A 164 5.08 16.34 8.42
CA ASN A 164 6.48 16.21 7.99
C ASN A 164 7.22 15.01 8.60
N VAL A 165 6.48 13.95 8.90
CA VAL A 165 7.01 12.68 9.38
C VAL A 165 6.56 11.59 8.41
N MET A 166 7.48 10.66 8.15
CA MET A 166 7.23 9.39 7.49
C MET A 166 7.65 8.26 8.42
N ILE A 167 6.91 7.15 8.37
CA ILE A 167 7.15 5.97 9.18
C ILE A 167 7.26 4.75 8.26
N PHE A 168 8.32 3.97 8.42
CA PHE A 168 8.37 2.59 7.92
C PHE A 168 8.15 1.60 9.05
N GLY A 169 7.39 0.55 8.76
CA GLY A 169 7.24 -0.61 9.61
C GLY A 169 6.18 -0.50 10.70
N ASN A 170 6.20 -1.46 11.62
CA ASN A 170 5.04 -1.84 12.44
C ASN A 170 3.78 -2.10 11.60
N ASP A 171 3.95 -2.67 10.41
CA ASP A 171 2.84 -3.01 9.52
C ASP A 171 2.44 -4.48 9.65
N TYR A 172 1.19 -4.78 9.30
CA TYR A 172 0.63 -6.13 9.42
C TYR A 172 -0.15 -6.52 8.16
N LEU A 173 -0.20 -7.83 7.91
CA LEU A 173 -1.02 -8.43 6.88
C LEU A 173 -1.96 -9.46 7.50
N LEU A 174 -3.25 -9.23 7.33
CA LEU A 174 -4.30 -10.20 7.65
C LEU A 174 -4.77 -10.84 6.35
N LYS A 175 -4.86 -12.17 6.33
CA LYS A 175 -5.42 -12.92 5.18
C LYS A 175 -6.72 -13.58 5.55
N PHE A 176 -7.65 -13.58 4.61
CA PHE A 176 -8.99 -14.14 4.77
C PHE A 176 -9.26 -15.22 3.74
N ASP A 177 -10.07 -16.21 4.11
CA ASP A 177 -10.61 -17.19 3.17
C ASP A 177 -11.79 -16.61 2.36
N ASN A 178 -12.34 -17.42 1.45
CA ASN A 178 -13.49 -17.02 0.63
C ASN A 178 -14.76 -16.74 1.45
N GLY A 179 -14.89 -17.29 2.66
CA GLY A 179 -15.97 -17.01 3.60
C GLY A 179 -15.73 -15.77 4.48
N ASN A 180 -14.71 -14.97 4.16
CA ASN A 180 -14.25 -13.82 4.94
C ASN A 180 -13.79 -14.21 6.35
N ASN A 181 -13.32 -15.43 6.59
CA ASN A 181 -12.76 -15.83 7.89
C ASN A 181 -11.28 -15.51 7.94
N LEU A 182 -10.83 -14.96 9.06
CA LEU A 182 -9.42 -14.60 9.27
C LEU A 182 -8.59 -15.88 9.45
N VAL A 183 -7.71 -16.17 8.49
CA VAL A 183 -6.88 -17.38 8.46
C VAL A 183 -5.41 -17.15 8.79
N SER A 184 -4.91 -15.92 8.66
CA SER A 184 -3.53 -15.59 9.00
C SER A 184 -3.38 -14.15 9.47
N ARG A 185 -2.45 -13.95 10.41
CA ARG A 185 -2.01 -12.65 10.93
C ARG A 185 -0.49 -12.65 10.88
N GLN A 186 0.08 -11.76 10.08
CA GLN A 186 1.52 -11.63 9.91
C GLN A 186 1.95 -10.23 10.28
N ARG A 187 2.96 -10.09 11.13
CA ARG A 187 3.70 -8.84 11.27
C ARG A 187 4.70 -8.76 10.12
N ILE A 188 4.68 -7.67 9.36
CA ILE A 188 5.53 -7.47 8.18
C ILE A 188 6.90 -6.94 8.65
N HIS A 189 6.89 -5.88 9.45
CA HIS A 189 8.09 -5.30 10.06
C HIS A 189 7.95 -5.31 11.58
N GLN A 190 8.98 -5.78 12.28
CA GLN A 190 8.98 -5.78 13.75
C GLN A 190 9.31 -4.42 14.35
N ASP A 191 10.12 -3.66 13.63
CA ASP A 191 10.62 -2.36 14.03
C ASP A 191 9.85 -1.23 13.36
N ILE A 192 10.02 -0.03 13.91
CA ILE A 192 9.48 1.21 13.41
C ILE A 192 10.64 2.16 13.13
N ILE A 193 10.67 2.73 11.93
CA ILE A 193 11.70 3.70 11.52
C ILE A 193 10.98 5.03 11.34
N TRP A 194 11.40 6.01 12.14
CA TRP A 194 10.86 7.36 12.11
C TRP A 194 11.79 8.24 11.29
N THR A 195 11.27 8.94 10.27
CA THR A 195 12.06 9.82 9.41
C THR A 195 11.35 11.14 9.22
N GLU A 196 12.06 12.24 9.45
CA GLU A 196 11.56 13.57 9.14
C GLU A 196 11.64 13.79 7.62
N THR A 197 10.59 14.35 7.03
CA THR A 197 10.52 14.59 5.58
C THR A 197 10.94 16.00 5.21
N ASP A 198 11.12 16.92 6.17
CA ASP A 198 11.51 18.30 5.87
C ASP A 198 12.97 18.36 5.40
N PRO A 199 13.24 18.81 4.16
CA PRO A 199 14.59 18.89 3.61
C PRO A 199 15.47 19.94 4.29
N LYS A 200 14.96 20.75 5.23
CA LYS A 200 15.70 21.85 5.88
C LYS A 200 16.39 21.48 7.19
N VAL A 201 16.34 20.22 7.61
CA VAL A 201 16.99 19.77 8.85
C VAL A 201 18.48 19.47 8.59
N GLY A 202 19.33 20.49 8.77
CA GLY A 202 20.78 20.36 8.90
C GLY A 202 21.61 20.83 7.69
N ASP A 203 22.48 21.82 7.93
CA ASP A 203 23.58 22.33 7.09
C ASP A 203 23.67 21.90 5.61
N SER A 204 23.22 22.80 4.72
CA SER A 204 23.74 23.08 3.36
C SER A 204 23.89 21.96 2.31
N LYS A 205 23.60 20.70 2.62
CA LYS A 205 23.66 19.58 1.67
C LYS A 205 22.32 18.85 1.62
N GLN A 206 21.69 18.91 0.45
CA GLN A 206 20.46 18.20 0.16
C GLN A 206 20.68 16.69 0.34
N VAL A 207 19.88 16.05 1.20
CA VAL A 207 19.89 14.60 1.37
C VAL A 207 19.12 13.98 0.20
N VAL A 208 19.85 13.36 -0.74
CA VAL A 208 19.29 12.80 -1.99
C VAL A 208 18.94 11.32 -1.92
N GLY A 209 19.06 10.68 -0.76
CA GLY A 209 18.61 9.31 -0.60
C GLY A 209 18.46 8.85 0.84
N GLY A 210 17.71 7.76 1.01
CA GLY A 210 17.44 7.12 2.29
C GLY A 210 17.78 5.63 2.27
N THR A 211 17.81 5.01 3.45
CA THR A 211 17.98 3.56 3.54
C THR A 211 17.40 2.96 4.81
N HIS A 212 17.03 1.68 4.73
CA HIS A 212 16.91 0.82 5.90
C HIS A 212 17.33 -0.63 5.61
N THR A 213 17.33 -1.46 6.64
CA THR A 213 17.65 -2.89 6.56
C THR A 213 16.47 -3.75 6.96
N HIS A 214 16.18 -4.79 6.19
CA HIS A 214 15.24 -5.85 6.54
C HIS A 214 15.92 -6.91 7.39
N LEU A 215 15.28 -7.23 8.52
CA LEU A 215 15.61 -8.42 9.30
C LEU A 215 15.07 -9.68 8.59
N PRO A 216 15.64 -10.88 8.87
CA PRO A 216 15.24 -12.12 8.18
C PRO A 216 13.73 -12.40 8.20
N GLU A 217 13.03 -12.02 9.26
CA GLU A 217 11.58 -12.17 9.42
C GLU A 217 10.73 -11.29 8.48
N THR A 218 11.25 -10.13 8.04
CA THR A 218 10.58 -9.28 7.03
C THR A 218 10.74 -9.89 5.64
N GLY A 219 11.84 -10.61 5.42
CA GLY A 219 12.19 -11.21 4.15
C GLY A 219 13.17 -10.36 3.34
N ASP A 220 13.71 -10.95 2.28
CA ASP A 220 14.86 -10.37 1.58
C ASP A 220 14.52 -9.30 0.52
N LEU A 221 13.25 -9.18 0.14
CA LEU A 221 12.81 -8.18 -0.84
C LEU A 221 12.06 -7.04 -0.12
N ILE A 222 12.04 -5.86 -0.74
CA ILE A 222 11.14 -4.77 -0.35
C ILE A 222 9.70 -5.27 -0.22
N THR A 223 8.93 -4.74 0.72
CA THR A 223 7.54 -5.16 0.94
C THR A 223 6.54 -4.24 0.21
N PRO A 224 5.29 -4.68 0.01
CA PRO A 224 4.24 -3.80 -0.51
C PRO A 224 4.00 -2.55 0.34
N THR A 225 4.21 -2.62 1.66
CA THR A 225 3.99 -1.47 2.56
C THR A 225 5.15 -0.48 2.46
N ASP A 226 6.39 -0.93 2.26
CA ASP A 226 7.52 -0.03 1.95
C ASP A 226 7.27 0.75 0.66
N ILE A 227 6.84 0.09 -0.41
CA ILE A 227 6.51 0.74 -1.69
C ILE A 227 5.38 1.75 -1.50
N CYS A 228 4.31 1.39 -0.78
CA CYS A 228 3.22 2.29 -0.48
C CYS A 228 3.71 3.54 0.27
N THR A 229 4.51 3.36 1.32
CA THR A 229 5.08 4.46 2.10
C THR A 229 5.99 5.34 1.25
N LEU A 230 6.91 4.76 0.46
CA LEU A 230 7.79 5.53 -0.42
C LEU A 230 6.97 6.41 -1.38
N MET A 231 6.01 5.84 -2.09
CA MET A 231 5.18 6.59 -3.04
C MET A 231 4.31 7.68 -2.38
N LEU A 232 3.92 7.49 -1.11
CA LEU A 232 3.17 8.50 -0.35
C LEU A 232 4.03 9.71 0.04
N TYR A 233 5.29 9.49 0.38
CA TYR A 233 6.11 10.48 1.08
C TYR A 233 7.33 10.98 0.30
N GLU A 234 7.84 10.24 -0.69
CA GLU A 234 9.09 10.59 -1.39
C GLU A 234 9.04 11.98 -2.04
N LYS A 235 7.87 12.38 -2.56
CA LYS A 235 7.63 13.73 -3.15
C LYS A 235 7.64 14.86 -2.13
N LEU A 236 7.59 14.54 -0.84
CA LEU A 236 7.76 15.47 0.27
C LEU A 236 9.22 15.54 0.73
N THR A 237 10.09 14.71 0.18
CA THR A 237 11.53 14.65 0.48
C THR A 237 12.35 15.22 -0.68
N SER A 238 13.68 15.11 -0.59
CA SER A 238 14.61 15.34 -1.71
C SER A 238 15.23 14.04 -2.23
N TRP A 239 14.65 12.89 -1.89
CA TRP A 239 15.21 11.60 -2.28
C TRP A 239 15.01 11.32 -3.76
N GLU A 240 16.12 11.01 -4.43
CA GLU A 240 16.16 10.46 -5.78
C GLU A 240 16.14 8.92 -5.72
N VAL A 241 16.65 8.35 -4.62
CA VAL A 241 16.81 6.90 -4.45
C VAL A 241 16.63 6.45 -3.00
N TYR A 242 16.06 5.27 -2.81
CA TYR A 242 15.95 4.62 -1.51
C TYR A 242 16.48 3.18 -1.53
N TYR A 243 17.38 2.86 -0.60
CA TYR A 243 18.02 1.53 -0.52
C TYR A 243 17.45 0.69 0.61
N ILE A 244 17.03 -0.53 0.31
CA ILE A 244 16.64 -1.53 1.30
C ILE A 244 17.63 -2.68 1.24
N TYR A 245 18.40 -2.83 2.32
CA TYR A 245 19.37 -3.92 2.45
C TYR A 245 18.74 -5.12 3.13
N SER A 246 19.02 -6.32 2.63
CA SER A 246 18.65 -7.58 3.28
C SER A 246 19.81 -8.56 3.22
N LYS A 247 19.57 -9.83 3.58
CA LYS A 247 20.62 -10.85 3.57
C LYS A 247 20.98 -11.27 2.15
N GLU A 248 19.99 -11.46 1.29
CA GLU A 248 20.21 -11.98 -0.06
C GLU A 248 20.12 -10.91 -1.16
N TYR A 249 19.53 -9.73 -0.91
CA TYR A 249 19.36 -8.67 -1.91
C TYR A 249 19.62 -7.26 -1.38
N VAL A 250 19.95 -6.35 -2.32
CA VAL A 250 19.75 -4.90 -2.16
C VAL A 250 18.63 -4.51 -3.10
N CYS A 251 17.54 -3.99 -2.55
CA CYS A 251 16.46 -3.38 -3.32
C CYS A 251 16.69 -1.88 -3.41
N ILE A 252 16.65 -1.34 -4.62
CA ILE A 252 16.89 0.05 -4.95
C ILE A 252 15.60 0.58 -5.56
N TRP A 253 14.92 1.47 -4.83
CA TRP A 253 13.75 2.19 -5.31
C TRP A 253 14.18 3.53 -5.89
N ASN A 254 13.84 3.78 -7.15
CA ASN A 254 14.00 5.08 -7.79
C ASN A 254 12.74 5.92 -7.49
N CYS A 255 12.93 7.00 -6.75
CA CYS A 255 11.85 7.88 -6.28
C CYS A 255 11.31 8.82 -7.37
N ASP A 256 12.06 9.03 -8.46
CA ASP A 256 11.61 9.86 -9.58
C ASP A 256 10.67 9.08 -10.51
N ASP A 257 10.97 7.79 -10.72
CA ASP A 257 10.31 6.95 -11.74
C ASP A 257 9.32 5.92 -11.15
N ASP A 258 9.24 5.77 -9.82
CA ASP A 258 8.44 4.73 -9.15
C ASP A 258 8.84 3.30 -9.58
N GLU A 259 10.15 3.06 -9.73
CA GLU A 259 10.73 1.81 -10.24
C GLU A 259 11.64 1.10 -9.22
N LEU A 260 11.58 -0.23 -9.23
CA LEU A 260 12.36 -1.08 -8.35
C LEU A 260 13.41 -1.87 -9.14
N THR A 261 14.66 -1.77 -8.70
CA THR A 261 15.74 -2.69 -9.07
C THR A 261 16.16 -3.52 -7.87
N ALA A 262 16.20 -4.84 -7.99
CA ALA A 262 16.70 -5.73 -6.93
C ALA A 262 17.97 -6.46 -7.40
N ILE A 263 19.04 -6.35 -6.62
CA ILE A 263 20.36 -6.90 -6.95
C ILE A 263 20.71 -7.96 -5.90
N PRO A 264 21.03 -9.21 -6.30
CA PRO A 264 21.51 -10.21 -5.35
C PRO A 264 22.84 -9.77 -4.75
N ILE A 265 22.96 -9.86 -3.43
CA ILE A 265 24.25 -9.69 -2.77
C ILE A 265 25.07 -10.94 -3.10
N LYS A 266 26.10 -10.79 -3.94
CA LYS A 266 27.05 -11.88 -4.17
C LYS A 266 27.69 -12.20 -2.82
N LYS A 267 27.38 -13.36 -2.24
CA LYS A 267 28.22 -13.95 -1.21
C LYS A 267 29.60 -14.10 -1.83
N ASN A 268 30.58 -13.34 -1.35
CA ASN A 268 31.98 -13.72 -1.50
C ASN A 268 32.07 -15.13 -0.90
N ARG A 269 32.08 -16.16 -1.76
CA ARG A 269 32.52 -17.48 -1.37
C ARG A 269 34.01 -17.34 -1.09
N GLU A 270 34.35 -17.10 0.16
CA GLU A 270 35.72 -17.30 0.63
C GLU A 270 36.17 -18.71 0.26
N LYS A 271 37.34 -18.80 -0.37
CA LYS A 271 38.38 -19.83 -0.16
C LYS A 271 39.57 -19.50 -1.09
N GLN A 272 40.36 -18.52 -0.67
CA GLN A 272 41.81 -18.58 -0.88
C GLN A 272 42.41 -19.00 0.47
N ASN A 273 42.56 -20.31 0.64
CA ASN A 273 43.54 -20.96 1.51
C ASN A 273 44.05 -22.17 0.74
#